data_AF-M3HZX4-F1
#
_entry.id   AF-M3HZX4-F1
#
_cell.length_a   1.000
_cell.length_b   1.000
_cell.length_c   1.000
_cell.angle_alpha   90.00
_cell.angle_beta   90.00
_cell.angle_gamma   90.00
#
_symmetry.space_group_name_H-M   'P 1'
#
loop_
_entity.id
_entity.type
_entity.pdbx_description
1 polymer ?
#
loop_
_entity_poly.entity_id
_entity_poly.type
_entity_poly.pdbx_seq_one_letter_code
_entity_poly.pdbx_strand_id
1 'polypeptide(L)'
;MREGLPSDMVIKTGSPMFEVLNYYLEGIKKSDILEKLKISEGKYFVVSAHREENIDSDKNFAKLIDIINTIAEVFKFPVIISTHPRTQKKINVSNASFNPLVQLLKPLGFKDYNKLQLSAKAVLSDSGTITEESSILNFPALNIREAHERPEGMEEASVMMVGLEKERVLQVLQILEKQPKDEGRLLRNVSDYSMPNVSEKVVRIIHS
;
A
#
# COMPACT_ATOMS: atom_id res chain seq x y z
N MET A 1 2.18 17.74 -19.94
CA MET A 1 0.82 17.93 -20.51
C MET A 1 0.25 19.19 -19.88
N ARG A 2 -0.23 20.17 -20.66
CA ARG A 2 -0.98 21.33 -20.13
C ARG A 2 -2.45 21.04 -20.41
N GLU A 3 -3.26 20.77 -19.39
CA GLU A 3 -4.71 20.51 -19.52
C GLU A 3 -5.53 21.77 -19.88
N GLY A 4 -4.90 22.79 -20.47
CA GLY A 4 -5.53 24.07 -20.78
C GLY A 4 -5.81 24.97 -19.57
N LEU A 5 -5.47 24.54 -18.36
CA LEU A 5 -5.63 25.35 -17.15
C LEU A 5 -4.58 26.48 -17.08
N PRO A 6 -4.99 27.72 -16.75
CA PRO A 6 -4.05 28.81 -16.47
C PRO A 6 -3.10 28.45 -15.32
N SER A 7 -1.80 28.74 -15.46
CA SER A 7 -0.79 28.36 -14.47
C SER A 7 -0.95 29.07 -13.13
N ASP A 8 -1.55 30.26 -13.13
CA ASP A 8 -1.92 31.05 -11.95
C ASP A 8 -3.10 30.44 -11.17
N MET A 9 -3.86 29.52 -11.78
CA MET A 9 -4.92 28.76 -11.12
C MET A 9 -4.46 27.39 -10.58
N VAL A 10 -3.18 27.04 -10.73
CA VAL A 10 -2.64 25.74 -10.33
C VAL A 10 -1.53 25.95 -9.31
N ILE A 11 -1.81 25.62 -8.04
CA ILE A 11 -0.84 25.73 -6.95
C ILE A 11 -0.51 24.34 -6.41
N LYS A 12 0.76 23.97 -6.45
CA LYS A 12 1.27 22.71 -5.92
C LYS A 12 1.45 22.79 -4.41
N THR A 13 0.54 22.16 -3.66
CA THR A 13 0.57 22.16 -2.18
C THR A 13 1.44 21.04 -1.60
N GLY A 14 1.53 19.91 -2.32
CA GLY A 14 2.12 18.64 -1.85
C GLY A 14 1.07 17.69 -1.29
N SER A 15 1.49 16.49 -0.92
CA SER A 15 0.57 15.50 -0.33
C SER A 15 0.18 15.86 1.10
N PRO A 16 -1.12 15.89 1.45
CA PRO A 16 -1.55 16.02 2.84
C PRO A 16 -1.27 14.76 3.67
N MET A 17 -0.95 13.62 3.04
CA MET A 17 -0.75 12.35 3.73
C MET A 17 0.41 12.42 4.72
N PHE A 18 1.43 13.22 4.46
CA PHE A 18 2.53 13.40 5.41
C PHE A 18 2.04 13.98 6.73
N GLU A 19 1.22 15.04 6.68
CA GLU A 19 0.65 15.68 7.85
C GLU A 19 -0.27 14.71 8.61
N VAL A 20 -1.15 14.01 7.90
CA VAL A 20 -2.08 13.02 8.48
C VAL A 20 -1.33 11.86 9.15
N LEU A 21 -0.36 11.26 8.46
CA LEU A 21 0.40 10.11 8.96
C LEU A 21 1.25 10.50 10.16
N ASN A 22 1.93 11.65 10.13
CA ASN A 22 2.72 12.13 11.26
C ASN A 22 1.85 12.48 12.46
N TYR A 23 0.69 13.10 12.25
CA TYR A 23 -0.26 13.40 13.33
C TYR A 23 -0.71 12.15 14.08
N TYR A 24 -0.95 11.04 13.36
CA TYR A 24 -1.38 9.77 13.95
C TYR A 24 -0.25 8.79 14.26
N LEU A 25 1.03 9.13 14.01
CA LEU A 25 2.16 8.20 14.05
C LEU A 25 2.31 7.51 15.42
N GLU A 26 2.18 8.27 16.51
CA GLU A 26 2.20 7.73 17.87
C GLU A 26 1.08 6.70 18.11
N GLY A 27 -0.12 6.99 17.60
CA GLY A 27 -1.26 6.08 17.69
C GLY A 27 -1.11 4.84 16.82
N ILE A 28 -0.48 4.97 15.65
CA ILE A 28 -0.13 3.86 14.76
C ILE A 28 0.87 2.94 15.48
N LYS A 29 1.97 3.50 16.01
CA LYS A 29 3.02 2.72 16.70
C LYS A 29 2.49 1.91 17.88
N LYS A 30 1.53 2.47 18.63
CA LYS A 30 0.90 1.88 19.83
C LYS A 30 -0.25 0.90 19.54
N SER A 31 -0.64 0.68 18.28
CA SER A 31 -1.68 -0.29 17.95
C SER A 31 -1.25 -1.72 18.33
N ASP A 32 -2.18 -2.45 18.94
CA ASP A 32 -2.06 -3.84 19.41
C ASP A 32 -2.52 -4.87 18.36
N ILE A 33 -2.70 -4.44 17.11
CA ILE A 33 -3.27 -5.29 16.04
C ILE A 33 -2.45 -6.57 15.78
N LEU A 34 -1.13 -6.51 15.91
CA LEU A 34 -0.25 -7.69 15.75
C LEU A 34 -0.56 -8.75 16.82
N GLU A 35 -0.80 -8.32 18.07
CA GLU A 35 -1.15 -9.21 19.18
C GLU A 35 -2.55 -9.81 18.98
N LYS A 36 -3.53 -8.98 18.59
CA LYS A 36 -4.90 -9.41 18.27
C LYS A 36 -4.94 -10.48 17.18
N LEU A 37 -4.10 -10.32 16.15
CA LEU A 37 -3.99 -11.27 15.03
C LEU A 37 -3.00 -12.41 15.29
N LYS A 38 -2.26 -12.36 16.41
CA LYS A 38 -1.21 -13.33 16.78
C LYS A 38 -0.14 -13.50 15.69
N ILE A 39 0.29 -12.39 15.10
CA ILE A 39 1.32 -12.33 14.06
C ILE A 39 2.56 -11.59 14.57
N SER A 40 3.73 -11.92 14.01
CA SER A 40 4.99 -11.28 14.37
C SER A 40 5.44 -10.29 13.31
N GLU A 41 6.00 -9.17 13.73
CA GLU A 41 6.60 -8.18 12.84
C GLU A 41 7.60 -8.79 11.86
N GLY A 42 7.53 -8.37 10.59
CA GLY A 42 8.37 -8.87 9.51
C GLY A 42 8.07 -10.31 9.06
N LYS A 43 7.07 -10.99 9.64
CA LYS A 43 6.70 -12.38 9.35
C LYS A 43 5.27 -12.53 8.84
N TYR A 44 4.78 -11.57 8.07
CA TYR A 44 3.50 -11.65 7.37
C TYR A 44 3.48 -10.67 6.19
N PHE A 45 2.52 -10.84 5.30
CA PHE A 45 2.25 -9.91 4.20
C PHE A 45 0.91 -9.23 4.39
N VAL A 46 0.78 -8.01 3.88
CA VAL A 46 -0.51 -7.30 3.82
C VAL A 46 -0.90 -7.15 2.36
N VAL A 47 -2.15 -7.48 2.04
CA VAL A 47 -2.72 -7.33 0.71
C VAL A 47 -3.95 -6.45 0.78
N SER A 48 -4.00 -5.44 -0.09
CA SER A 48 -5.19 -4.62 -0.29
C SER A 48 -5.47 -4.50 -1.78
N ALA A 49 -6.58 -5.12 -2.20
CA ALA A 49 -7.06 -5.09 -3.56
C ALA A 49 -8.55 -4.72 -3.56
N HIS A 50 -8.89 -3.60 -4.20
CA HIS A 50 -10.25 -3.06 -4.24
C HIS A 50 -10.62 -2.38 -5.57
N ARG A 51 -9.66 -2.20 -6.48
CA ARG A 51 -9.88 -1.56 -7.78
C ARG A 51 -10.66 -2.45 -8.74
N GLU A 52 -11.49 -1.85 -9.56
CA GLU A 52 -12.39 -2.56 -10.49
C GLU A 52 -11.60 -3.42 -11.47
N GLU A 53 -10.48 -2.91 -12.00
CA GLU A 53 -9.65 -3.62 -12.95
C GLU A 53 -9.10 -4.95 -12.41
N ASN A 54 -8.87 -5.04 -11.11
CA ASN A 54 -8.32 -6.23 -10.45
C ASN A 54 -9.40 -7.18 -9.93
N ILE A 55 -10.55 -6.65 -9.51
CA ILE A 55 -11.61 -7.43 -8.84
C ILE A 55 -12.69 -7.91 -9.81
N ASP A 56 -13.07 -7.11 -10.81
CA ASP A 56 -14.23 -7.45 -11.65
C ASP A 56 -13.89 -8.48 -12.72
N SER A 57 -12.69 -8.40 -13.29
CA SER A 57 -12.18 -9.35 -14.28
C SER A 57 -11.86 -10.69 -13.61
N ASP A 58 -12.54 -11.76 -14.03
CA ASP A 58 -12.29 -13.12 -13.52
C ASP A 58 -10.83 -13.55 -13.71
N LYS A 59 -10.21 -13.14 -14.82
CA LYS A 59 -8.80 -13.43 -15.12
C LYS A 59 -7.87 -12.75 -14.10
N ASN A 60 -8.08 -11.46 -13.83
CA ASN A 60 -7.22 -10.69 -12.93
C ASN A 60 -7.44 -11.12 -11.48
N PHE A 61 -8.69 -11.38 -11.12
CA PHE A 61 -9.02 -11.91 -9.81
C PHE A 61 -8.36 -13.28 -9.59
N ALA A 62 -8.44 -14.21 -10.55
CA ALA A 62 -7.77 -15.51 -10.44
C ALA A 62 -6.24 -15.37 -10.29
N LYS A 63 -5.61 -14.46 -11.04
CA LYS A 63 -4.18 -14.14 -10.90
C LYS A 63 -3.84 -13.61 -9.51
N LEU A 64 -4.64 -12.69 -8.97
CA LEU A 64 -4.45 -12.13 -7.63
C LEU A 64 -4.50 -13.25 -6.56
N ILE A 65 -5.48 -14.15 -6.66
CA ILE A 65 -5.61 -15.30 -5.75
C ILE A 65 -4.41 -16.24 -5.87
N ASP A 66 -3.95 -16.54 -7.09
CA ASP A 66 -2.75 -17.35 -7.34
C ASP A 66 -1.50 -16.73 -6.69
N ILE A 67 -1.32 -15.41 -6.84
CA ILE A 67 -0.22 -14.67 -6.21
C ILE A 67 -0.29 -14.79 -4.69
N ILE A 68 -1.45 -14.51 -4.09
CA ILE A 68 -1.67 -14.58 -2.64
C ILE A 68 -1.32 -15.98 -2.10
N ASN A 69 -1.85 -17.02 -2.74
CA ASN A 69 -1.62 -18.40 -2.33
C ASN A 69 -0.16 -18.81 -2.50
N THR A 70 0.47 -18.40 -3.60
CA THR A 70 1.90 -18.65 -3.85
C THR A 70 2.77 -17.99 -2.78
N ILE A 71 2.49 -16.74 -2.39
CA ILE A 71 3.25 -16.05 -1.34
C ILE A 71 3.14 -16.81 -0.02
N ALA A 72 1.91 -17.18 0.37
CA ALA A 72 1.67 -17.97 1.59
C ALA A 72 2.41 -19.32 1.54
N GLU A 73 2.42 -19.98 0.38
CA GLU A 73 3.08 -21.26 0.19
C GLU A 73 4.61 -21.18 0.20
N VAL A 74 5.20 -20.19 -0.47
CA VAL A 74 6.65 -20.04 -0.59
C VAL A 74 7.27 -19.57 0.72
N PHE A 75 6.69 -18.55 1.34
CA PHE A 75 7.26 -17.92 2.54
C PHE A 75 6.79 -18.58 3.84
N LYS A 76 5.73 -19.40 3.79
CA LYS A 76 5.10 -20.03 4.98
C LYS A 76 4.72 -19.02 6.06
N PHE A 77 4.34 -17.80 5.65
CA PHE A 77 3.91 -16.72 6.53
C PHE A 77 2.44 -16.36 6.29
N PRO A 78 1.75 -15.81 7.32
CA PRO A 78 0.41 -15.28 7.16
C PRO A 78 0.32 -14.22 6.06
N VAL A 79 -0.78 -14.25 5.32
CA VAL A 79 -1.12 -13.20 4.35
C VAL A 79 -2.44 -12.57 4.79
N ILE A 80 -2.36 -11.33 5.23
CA ILE A 80 -3.49 -10.58 5.78
C ILE A 80 -4.13 -9.77 4.66
N ILE A 81 -5.39 -10.05 4.37
CA ILE A 81 -6.15 -9.35 3.33
C ILE A 81 -7.21 -8.48 4.01
N SER A 82 -7.12 -7.16 3.83
CA SER A 82 -8.20 -6.27 4.21
C SER A 82 -9.25 -6.29 3.11
N THR A 83 -10.32 -7.06 3.28
CA THR A 83 -11.34 -7.21 2.24
C THR A 83 -12.30 -6.03 2.25
N HIS A 84 -12.26 -5.23 1.18
CA HIS A 84 -13.36 -4.30 0.88
C HIS A 84 -14.64 -5.11 0.60
N PRO A 85 -15.86 -4.62 0.93
CA PRO A 85 -17.10 -5.35 0.68
C PRO A 85 -17.26 -5.88 -0.75
N ARG A 86 -16.75 -5.14 -1.75
CA ARG A 86 -16.73 -5.58 -3.16
C ARG A 86 -15.87 -6.83 -3.36
N THR A 87 -14.63 -6.81 -2.87
CA THR A 87 -13.67 -7.93 -2.93
C THR A 87 -14.22 -9.15 -2.21
N GLN A 88 -14.83 -8.96 -1.04
CA GLN A 88 -15.46 -10.05 -0.29
C GLN A 88 -16.61 -10.70 -1.09
N LYS A 89 -17.44 -9.89 -1.76
CA LYS A 89 -18.52 -10.39 -2.62
C LYS A 89 -17.97 -11.23 -3.77
N LYS A 90 -16.90 -10.78 -4.43
CA LYS A 90 -16.25 -11.54 -5.52
C LYS A 90 -15.67 -12.85 -5.02
N ILE A 91 -14.99 -12.85 -3.87
CA ILE A 91 -14.49 -14.06 -3.20
C ILE A 91 -15.63 -15.07 -2.98
N ASN A 92 -16.76 -14.61 -2.44
CA ASN A 92 -17.89 -15.48 -2.13
C ASN A 92 -18.54 -16.08 -3.39
N VAL A 93 -18.59 -15.32 -4.50
CA VAL A 93 -19.19 -15.78 -5.77
C VAL A 93 -18.27 -16.69 -6.56
N SER A 94 -16.95 -16.45 -6.49
CA SER A 94 -15.94 -17.19 -7.26
C SER A 94 -15.57 -18.55 -6.67
N ASN A 95 -16.00 -18.86 -5.43
CA ASN A 95 -15.53 -20.02 -4.66
C ASN A 95 -14.00 -20.12 -4.63
N ALA A 96 -13.32 -18.97 -4.55
CA ALA A 96 -11.86 -18.93 -4.49
C ALA A 96 -11.34 -19.71 -3.28
N SER A 97 -10.40 -20.63 -3.54
CA SER A 97 -9.70 -21.36 -2.50
C SER A 97 -8.47 -20.58 -2.05
N PHE A 98 -8.32 -20.45 -0.73
CA PHE A 98 -7.18 -19.77 -0.12
C PHE A 98 -6.32 -20.74 0.67
N ASN A 99 -5.02 -20.49 0.68
CA ASN A 99 -4.09 -21.17 1.55
C ASN A 99 -4.50 -20.96 3.04
N PRO A 100 -4.35 -21.96 3.92
CA PRO A 100 -4.72 -21.84 5.35
C PRO A 100 -4.06 -20.67 6.11
N LEU A 101 -2.95 -20.15 5.61
CA LEU A 101 -2.25 -18.99 6.18
C LEU A 101 -2.85 -17.64 5.75
N VAL A 102 -3.80 -17.63 4.80
CA VAL A 102 -4.46 -16.41 4.34
C VAL A 102 -5.59 -16.08 5.31
N GLN A 103 -5.61 -14.84 5.79
CA GLN A 103 -6.65 -14.33 6.68
C GLN A 103 -7.40 -13.19 5.98
N LEU A 104 -8.69 -13.40 5.76
CA LEU A 104 -9.59 -12.36 5.25
C LEU A 104 -10.14 -11.57 6.43
N LEU A 105 -9.80 -10.30 6.52
CA LEU A 105 -10.26 -9.40 7.58
C LEU A 105 -11.25 -8.39 7.04
N LYS A 106 -12.21 -8.00 7.89
CA LYS A 106 -13.04 -6.81 7.65
C LYS A 106 -12.15 -5.56 7.54
N PRO A 107 -12.63 -4.49 6.89
CA PRO A 107 -11.89 -3.23 6.83
C PRO A 107 -11.43 -2.77 8.22
N LEU A 108 -10.14 -2.50 8.34
CA LEU A 108 -9.50 -2.11 9.60
C LEU A 108 -9.55 -0.59 9.81
N GLY A 109 -9.48 -0.18 11.07
CA GLY A 109 -9.31 1.24 11.41
C GLY A 109 -7.96 1.77 10.92
N PHE A 110 -7.88 3.09 10.67
CA PHE A 110 -6.70 3.74 10.11
C PHE A 110 -5.39 3.39 10.85
N LYS A 111 -5.38 3.46 12.19
CA LYS A 111 -4.18 3.19 12.99
C LYS A 111 -3.72 1.74 12.88
N ASP A 112 -4.66 0.80 12.98
CA ASP A 112 -4.38 -0.64 12.90
C ASP A 112 -3.88 -1.03 11.51
N TYR A 113 -4.50 -0.48 10.47
CA TYR A 113 -4.08 -0.76 9.09
C TYR A 113 -2.66 -0.24 8.80
N ASN A 114 -2.35 0.99 9.19
CA ASN A 114 -1.01 1.55 9.03
C ASN A 114 0.03 0.79 9.89
N LYS A 115 -0.33 0.32 11.08
CA LYS A 115 0.54 -0.51 11.91
C LYS A 115 0.86 -1.84 11.21
N LEU A 116 -0.13 -2.45 10.56
CA LEU A 116 0.10 -3.65 9.76
C LEU A 116 1.01 -3.38 8.56
N GLN A 117 0.82 -2.27 7.84
CA GLN A 117 1.69 -1.92 6.71
C GLN A 117 3.15 -1.72 7.16
N LEU A 118 3.36 -0.93 8.22
CA LEU A 118 4.68 -0.61 8.76
C LEU A 118 5.44 -1.87 9.19
N SER A 119 4.74 -2.79 9.87
CA SER A 119 5.35 -4.00 10.43
C SER A 119 5.29 -5.22 9.50
N ALA A 120 4.72 -5.14 8.30
CA ALA A 120 4.67 -6.24 7.34
C ALA A 120 6.05 -6.58 6.78
N LYS A 121 6.26 -7.82 6.30
CA LYS A 121 7.43 -8.16 5.47
C LYS A 121 7.43 -7.36 4.17
N ALA A 122 6.27 -7.31 3.52
CA ALA A 122 5.98 -6.41 2.41
C ALA A 122 4.46 -6.20 2.28
N VAL A 123 4.07 -5.08 1.68
CA VAL A 123 2.68 -4.74 1.37
C VAL A 123 2.44 -4.86 -0.14
N LEU A 124 1.38 -5.54 -0.55
CA LEU A 124 0.92 -5.59 -1.94
C LEU A 124 -0.39 -4.79 -2.03
N SER A 125 -0.42 -3.72 -2.82
CA SER A 125 -1.63 -2.91 -2.91
C SER A 125 -1.91 -2.31 -4.29
N ASP A 126 -3.18 -2.20 -4.63
CA ASP A 126 -3.70 -1.40 -5.74
C ASP A 126 -4.21 -0.01 -5.31
N SER A 127 -3.97 0.38 -4.05
CA SER A 127 -4.34 1.71 -3.55
C SER A 127 -3.60 2.80 -4.31
N GLY A 128 -4.29 3.91 -4.59
CA GLY A 128 -3.66 5.11 -5.15
C GLY A 128 -2.74 5.82 -4.16
N THR A 129 -2.85 5.52 -2.86
CA THR A 129 -2.03 6.11 -1.78
C THR A 129 -0.83 5.27 -1.38
N ILE A 130 -0.71 4.02 -1.87
CA ILE A 130 0.36 3.11 -1.43
C ILE A 130 1.75 3.70 -1.66
N THR A 131 1.93 4.41 -2.78
CA THR A 131 3.16 5.09 -3.16
C THR A 131 3.51 6.22 -2.20
N GLU A 132 2.50 6.95 -1.72
CA GLU A 132 2.69 8.03 -0.73
C GLU A 132 3.00 7.42 0.64
N GLU A 133 2.20 6.46 1.08
CA GLU A 133 2.34 5.77 2.36
C GLU A 133 3.70 5.07 2.50
N SER A 134 4.13 4.31 1.50
CA SER A 134 5.42 3.60 1.52
C SER A 134 6.60 4.57 1.51
N SER A 135 6.51 5.65 0.71
CA SER A 135 7.51 6.71 0.69
C SER A 135 7.61 7.39 2.05
N ILE A 136 6.48 7.75 2.67
CA ILE A 136 6.45 8.51 3.93
C ILE A 136 6.91 7.64 5.11
N LEU A 137 6.36 6.43 5.24
CA LEU A 137 6.58 5.54 6.38
C LEU A 137 7.75 4.55 6.23
N ASN A 138 8.40 4.51 5.07
CA ASN A 138 9.55 3.64 4.78
C ASN A 138 9.27 2.13 4.92
N PHE A 139 8.12 1.64 4.48
CA PHE A 139 7.85 0.20 4.46
C PHE A 139 8.00 -0.40 3.06
N PRO A 140 8.40 -1.68 2.93
CA PRO A 140 8.53 -2.34 1.63
C PRO A 140 7.16 -2.56 0.99
N ALA A 141 6.99 -2.10 -0.26
CA ALA A 141 5.69 -2.15 -0.94
C ALA A 141 5.80 -2.49 -2.42
N LEU A 142 4.75 -3.16 -2.91
CA LEU A 142 4.52 -3.51 -4.30
C LEU A 142 3.20 -2.91 -4.75
N ASN A 143 3.19 -2.32 -5.95
CA ASN A 143 1.98 -1.86 -6.59
C ASN A 143 1.52 -2.93 -7.61
N ILE A 144 0.35 -3.51 -7.37
CA ILE A 144 -0.24 -4.58 -8.21
C ILE A 144 -1.13 -4.03 -9.33
N ARG A 145 -0.93 -2.76 -9.72
CA ARG A 145 -1.55 -2.15 -10.91
C ARG A 145 -0.64 -2.27 -12.12
N GLU A 146 -1.24 -2.28 -13.31
CA GLU A 146 -0.54 -2.28 -14.60
C GLU A 146 -0.08 -0.86 -15.02
N ALA A 147 -0.68 0.20 -14.45
CA ALA A 147 -0.36 1.59 -14.77
C ALA A 147 -0.18 2.44 -13.50
N HIS A 148 0.73 3.41 -13.55
CA HIS A 148 0.91 4.40 -12.49
C HIS A 148 0.34 5.76 -12.88
N GLU A 149 -0.13 6.47 -11.86
CA GLU A 149 -0.57 7.86 -11.93
C GLU A 149 0.40 8.82 -11.21
N ARG A 150 1.49 8.29 -10.64
CA ARG A 150 2.42 9.04 -9.76
C ARG A 150 3.88 8.92 -10.21
N PRO A 151 4.30 9.64 -11.26
CA PRO A 151 5.68 9.60 -11.76
C PRO A 151 6.72 9.93 -10.69
N GLU A 152 6.43 10.88 -9.79
CA GLU A 152 7.29 11.29 -8.68
C GLU A 152 7.61 10.13 -7.72
N GLY A 153 6.68 9.17 -7.57
CA GLY A 153 6.91 7.96 -6.79
C GLY A 153 7.81 6.94 -7.47
N MET A 154 7.81 6.92 -8.81
CA MET A 154 8.67 6.06 -9.62
C MET A 154 10.10 6.61 -9.70
N GLU A 155 10.26 7.94 -9.73
CA GLU A 155 11.56 8.61 -9.74
C GLU A 155 12.41 8.25 -8.50
N GLU A 156 11.78 8.14 -7.33
CA GLU A 156 12.45 7.72 -6.09
C GLU A 156 12.29 6.22 -5.79
N ALA A 157 11.69 5.44 -6.69
CA ALA A 157 11.44 4.01 -6.55
C ALA A 157 10.76 3.61 -5.22
N SER A 158 9.89 4.49 -4.70
CA SER A 158 9.19 4.32 -3.40
C SER A 158 8.32 3.08 -3.30
N VAL A 159 7.88 2.54 -4.44
CA VAL A 159 7.13 1.30 -4.58
C VAL A 159 7.54 0.63 -5.88
N MET A 160 7.58 -0.70 -5.91
CA MET A 160 7.86 -1.45 -7.14
C MET A 160 6.55 -1.84 -7.83
N MET A 161 6.36 -1.39 -9.07
CA MET A 161 5.22 -1.79 -9.88
C MET A 161 5.41 -3.18 -10.46
N VAL A 162 4.47 -4.07 -10.18
CA VAL A 162 4.58 -5.49 -10.55
C VAL A 162 3.38 -6.00 -11.35
N GLY A 163 2.27 -5.27 -11.37
CA GLY A 163 1.03 -5.76 -11.98
C GLY A 163 0.55 -7.04 -11.30
N LEU A 164 -0.06 -7.93 -12.09
CA LEU A 164 -0.56 -9.23 -11.61
C LEU A 164 0.23 -10.41 -12.20
N GLU A 165 1.55 -10.30 -12.26
CA GLU A 165 2.44 -11.37 -12.71
C GLU A 165 3.20 -12.00 -11.54
N LYS A 166 2.93 -13.29 -11.28
CA LYS A 166 3.43 -14.04 -10.12
C LYS A 166 4.96 -14.05 -10.03
N GLU A 167 5.64 -14.34 -11.13
CA GLU A 167 7.10 -14.44 -11.18
C GLU A 167 7.74 -13.09 -10.83
N ARG A 168 7.15 -11.99 -11.32
CA ARG A 168 7.60 -10.64 -11.01
C ARG A 168 7.40 -10.28 -9.55
N VAL A 169 6.25 -10.65 -8.97
CA VAL A 169 5.98 -10.46 -7.53
C VAL A 169 7.04 -11.16 -6.69
N LEU A 170 7.33 -12.44 -6.96
CA LEU A 170 8.33 -13.20 -6.21
C LEU A 170 9.74 -12.61 -6.35
N GLN A 171 10.13 -12.19 -7.56
CA GLN A 171 11.41 -11.53 -7.80
C GLN A 171 11.53 -10.23 -7.00
N VAL A 172 10.50 -9.40 -7.01
CA VAL A 172 10.50 -8.12 -6.27
C VAL A 172 10.52 -8.34 -4.77
N LEU A 173 9.82 -9.35 -4.26
CA LEU A 173 9.87 -9.70 -2.84
C LEU A 173 11.29 -10.06 -2.37
N GLN A 174 12.11 -10.70 -3.23
CA GLN A 174 13.52 -10.95 -2.93
C GLN A 174 14.38 -9.67 -2.91
N ILE A 175 14.06 -8.69 -3.77
CA ILE A 175 14.74 -7.39 -3.77
C ILE A 175 14.40 -6.62 -2.48
N LEU A 176 13.12 -6.56 -2.14
CA LEU A 176 12.60 -5.83 -0.99
C LEU A 176 13.03 -6.43 0.35
N GLU A 177 13.41 -7.70 0.40
CA GLU A 177 13.96 -8.34 1.61
C GLU A 177 15.23 -7.63 2.13
N LYS A 178 15.97 -6.97 1.24
CA LYS A 178 17.18 -6.23 1.58
C LYS A 178 16.90 -4.76 1.94
N GLN A 179 15.65 -4.31 1.85
CA GLN A 179 15.31 -2.92 2.17
C GLN A 179 15.32 -2.73 3.69
N PRO A 180 16.19 -1.84 4.22
CA PRO A 180 16.17 -1.50 5.63
C PRO A 180 14.90 -0.72 5.98
N LYS A 181 14.33 -1.07 7.14
CA LYS A 181 13.21 -0.34 7.75
C LYS A 181 13.76 0.74 8.71
N ASP A 182 12.91 1.68 9.09
CA ASP A 182 13.21 2.71 10.08
C ASP A 182 14.37 3.66 9.68
N GLU A 183 15.29 3.95 10.61
CA GLU A 183 16.36 4.97 10.48
C GLU A 183 17.38 4.65 9.39
N GLY A 184 17.49 3.39 8.97
CA GLY A 184 18.44 2.93 7.94
C GLY A 184 18.00 3.17 6.50
N ARG A 185 17.03 4.07 6.25
CA ARG A 185 16.39 4.29 4.93
C ARG A 185 17.40 4.33 3.77
N LEU A 186 17.17 3.46 2.78
CA LEU A 186 18.01 3.33 1.59
C LEU A 186 17.64 4.32 0.48
N LEU A 187 16.34 4.51 0.23
CA LEU A 187 15.80 5.31 -0.87
C LEU A 187 15.37 6.68 -0.35
N ARG A 188 15.53 7.74 -1.16
CA ARG A 188 15.09 9.08 -0.75
C ARG A 188 13.57 9.13 -0.63
N ASN A 189 13.09 10.03 0.23
CA ASN A 189 11.66 10.36 0.23
C ASN A 189 11.32 11.11 -1.05
N VAL A 190 10.13 10.84 -1.57
CA VAL A 190 9.53 11.70 -2.59
C VAL A 190 9.28 13.07 -1.97
N SER A 191 9.94 14.08 -2.54
CA SER A 191 9.89 15.45 -2.03
C SER A 191 8.45 15.97 -1.94
N ASP A 192 7.63 15.66 -2.94
CA ASP A 192 6.23 16.09 -3.03
C ASP A 192 5.29 15.46 -2.00
N TYR A 193 5.73 14.36 -1.39
CA TYR A 193 4.98 13.68 -0.34
C TYR A 193 5.46 14.03 1.06
N SER A 194 6.40 14.98 1.20
CA SER A 194 7.07 15.25 2.48
C SER A 194 6.65 16.59 3.10
N MET A 195 5.49 17.13 2.70
CA MET A 195 5.04 18.46 3.11
C MET A 195 4.36 18.44 4.49
N PRO A 196 4.90 19.15 5.50
CA PRO A 196 4.36 19.11 6.87
C PRO A 196 3.19 20.07 7.13
N ASN A 197 2.81 20.90 6.16
CA ASN A 197 1.93 22.04 6.39
C ASN A 197 0.94 22.26 5.24
N VAL A 198 0.41 21.18 4.65
CA VAL A 198 -0.51 21.29 3.51
C VAL A 198 -1.80 21.99 3.92
N SER A 199 -2.33 21.69 5.10
CA SER A 199 -3.54 22.36 5.64
C SER A 199 -3.37 23.88 5.69
N GLU A 200 -2.28 24.37 6.28
CA GLU A 200 -1.92 25.79 6.38
C GLU A 200 -1.76 26.46 5.00
N LYS A 201 -1.13 25.78 4.03
CA LYS A 201 -1.03 26.30 2.65
C LYS A 201 -2.41 26.49 2.04
N VAL A 202 -3.29 25.50 2.16
CA VAL A 202 -4.63 25.54 1.57
C VAL A 202 -5.45 26.69 2.15
N VAL A 203 -5.42 26.89 3.48
CA VAL A 203 -6.10 28.02 4.12
C VAL A 203 -5.62 29.36 3.57
N ARG A 204 -4.30 29.55 3.45
CA ARG A 204 -3.72 30.80 2.92
C ARG A 204 -4.08 31.04 1.45
N ILE A 205 -4.10 30.00 0.62
CA ILE A 205 -4.47 30.08 -0.79
C ILE A 205 -5.94 30.48 -0.97
N ILE A 206 -6.84 29.96 -0.14
CA ILE A 206 -8.27 30.30 -0.21
C ILE A 206 -8.51 31.78 0.17
N HIS A 207 -7.67 32.32 1.06
CA HIS A 207 -7.81 33.69 1.56
C HIS A 207 -6.95 34.74 0.82
N SER A 208 -6.11 34.33 -0.14
CA SER A 208 -5.30 35.23 -0.99
C SER A 208 -6.01 35.59 -2.28
#